data_AF-A0A5K7ZJW0-F1
#
_entry.id   AF-A0A5K7ZJW0-F1
#
_cell.length_a   1.000
_cell.length_b   1.000
_cell.length_c   1.000
_cell.angle_alpha   90.00
_cell.angle_beta   90.00
_cell.angle_gamma   90.00
#
_symmetry.space_group_name_H-M   'P 1'
#
loop_
_entity.id
_entity.type
_entity.pdbx_description
1 polymer ?
#
loop_
_entity_poly.entity_id
_entity_poly.type
_entity_poly.pdbx_seq_one_letter_code
_entity_poly.pdbx_strand_id
1 'polypeptide(L)'
;MGNSIQKKLIVVILLLGVTSALAHVRGDTEAVRANKKPLRDAFTDLDGYRVSGQLQVEQNIFDFLKLDDYAYANFRKGKNSLSLYIGYYYTEDKVTAAHSPLVCFPAQGWMLDKPLFRQVSTQGHSVNYAEMEATLGKQKQLILYWFQTYLRSTPHTHMQKIYALYNRIMHNQEQSAFVRIAIPLDNLNREEAERFGTDFIRIFYPRFIDYIENNG
;
A
#
# COMPACT_ATOMS: atom_id res chain seq x y z
N MET A 1 -47.04 4.98 -30.39
CA MET A 1 -46.12 4.49 -29.33
C MET A 1 -44.72 4.07 -29.81
N GLY A 2 -44.49 3.70 -31.08
CA GLY A 2 -43.18 3.18 -31.55
C GLY A 2 -42.02 4.19 -31.65
N ASN A 3 -42.28 5.46 -31.95
CA ASN A 3 -41.23 6.45 -32.23
C ASN A 3 -40.43 6.88 -30.96
N SER A 4 -41.04 6.81 -29.78
CA SER A 4 -40.36 7.10 -28.50
C SER A 4 -39.42 5.97 -28.08
N ILE A 5 -39.79 4.72 -28.36
CA ILE A 5 -38.99 3.53 -28.04
C ILE A 5 -37.75 3.46 -28.94
N GLN A 6 -37.90 3.75 -30.24
CA GLN A 6 -36.77 3.79 -31.18
C GLN A 6 -35.75 4.89 -30.83
N LYS A 7 -36.21 6.10 -30.47
CA LYS A 7 -35.31 7.17 -30.02
C LYS A 7 -34.55 6.80 -28.74
N LYS A 8 -35.21 6.15 -27.78
CA LYS A 8 -34.57 5.66 -26.55
C LYS A 8 -33.52 4.58 -26.84
N LEU A 9 -33.82 3.64 -27.75
CA LEU A 9 -32.86 2.59 -28.16
C LEU A 9 -31.61 3.18 -28.83
N ILE A 10 -31.78 4.17 -29.71
CA ILE A 10 -30.65 4.85 -30.35
C ILE A 10 -29.76 5.57 -29.32
N VAL A 11 -30.36 6.24 -28.34
CA VAL A 11 -29.62 6.89 -27.24
C VAL A 11 -28.85 5.87 -26.41
N VAL A 12 -29.46 4.73 -26.07
CA VAL A 12 -28.79 3.66 -25.30
C VAL A 12 -27.63 3.06 -26.10
N ILE A 13 -27.79 2.80 -27.40
CA ILE A 13 -26.73 2.27 -28.26
C ILE A 13 -25.57 3.27 -28.38
N LEU A 14 -25.87 4.56 -28.55
CA LEU A 14 -24.85 5.60 -28.58
C LEU A 14 -24.10 5.70 -27.24
N LEU A 15 -24.82 5.66 -26.12
CA LEU A 15 -24.20 5.66 -24.79
C LEU A 15 -23.31 4.43 -24.60
N LEU A 16 -23.78 3.24 -24.97
CA LEU A 16 -22.99 2.00 -24.89
C LEU A 16 -21.77 2.06 -25.81
N GLY A 17 -21.91 2.57 -27.03
CA GLY A 17 -20.82 2.75 -27.98
C GLY A 17 -19.76 3.72 -27.47
N VAL A 18 -20.17 4.85 -26.89
CA VAL A 18 -19.25 5.82 -26.25
C VAL A 18 -18.57 5.21 -25.02
N THR A 19 -19.29 4.49 -24.17
CA THR A 19 -18.66 3.81 -23.01
C THR A 19 -17.68 2.72 -23.43
N SER A 20 -17.97 1.98 -24.51
CA SER A 20 -17.09 0.94 -25.06
C SER A 20 -15.84 1.56 -25.70
N ALA A 21 -16.00 2.64 -26.45
CA ALA A 21 -14.87 3.40 -27.01
C ALA A 21 -13.98 3.99 -25.91
N LEU A 22 -14.56 4.59 -24.88
CA LEU A 22 -13.82 5.10 -23.71
C LEU A 22 -13.14 3.98 -22.92
N ALA A 23 -13.73 2.78 -22.87
CA ALA A 23 -13.13 1.61 -22.22
C ALA A 23 -11.94 1.05 -23.02
N HIS A 24 -11.97 1.11 -24.35
CA HIS A 24 -10.88 0.64 -25.21
C HIS A 24 -9.74 1.65 -25.42
N VAL A 25 -9.97 2.94 -25.17
CA VAL A 25 -8.90 3.95 -25.13
C VAL A 25 -8.04 3.82 -23.86
N ARG A 26 -8.45 3.01 -22.87
CA ARG A 26 -7.63 2.64 -21.70
C ARG A 26 -6.71 1.46 -22.06
N GLY A 27 -5.73 1.73 -22.89
CA GLY A 27 -4.79 0.73 -23.42
C GLY A 27 -3.33 1.05 -23.14
N ASP A 28 -2.94 1.39 -21.90
CA ASP A 28 -1.54 1.66 -21.56
C ASP A 28 -1.06 0.99 -20.25
N THR A 29 -1.85 0.11 -19.64
CA THR A 29 -1.52 -0.45 -18.32
C THR A 29 -0.35 -1.45 -18.34
N GLU A 30 -0.15 -2.19 -19.44
CA GLU A 30 0.95 -3.15 -19.54
C GLU A 30 2.27 -2.50 -20.00
N ALA A 31 2.20 -1.47 -20.85
CA ALA A 31 3.39 -0.74 -21.31
C ALA A 31 4.05 0.07 -20.18
N VAL A 32 3.26 0.63 -19.27
CA VAL A 32 3.76 1.29 -18.05
C VAL A 32 4.48 0.31 -17.12
N ARG A 33 4.07 -0.97 -17.08
CA ARG A 33 4.67 -2.01 -16.21
C ARG A 33 6.06 -2.44 -16.68
N ALA A 34 6.27 -2.52 -18.00
CA ALA A 34 7.47 -3.12 -18.58
C ALA A 34 8.75 -2.28 -18.43
N ASN A 35 8.64 -0.98 -18.15
CA ASN A 35 9.78 -0.06 -18.04
C ASN A 35 10.12 0.39 -16.60
N LYS A 36 9.41 -0.12 -15.59
CA LYS A 36 9.61 0.31 -14.19
C LYS A 36 10.62 -0.59 -13.48
N LYS A 37 11.52 0.03 -12.71
CA LYS A 37 12.41 -0.69 -11.80
C LYS A 37 11.58 -1.38 -10.72
N PRO A 38 11.90 -2.63 -10.34
CA PRO A 38 11.21 -3.30 -9.25
C PRO A 38 11.27 -2.50 -7.94
N LEU A 39 10.14 -2.37 -7.25
CA LEU A 39 10.02 -1.64 -5.99
C LEU A 39 11.01 -2.12 -4.92
N ARG A 40 11.31 -3.43 -4.91
CA ARG A 40 12.27 -4.03 -3.97
C ARG A 40 13.67 -3.43 -4.09
N ASP A 41 14.06 -2.98 -5.28
CA ASP A 41 15.42 -2.51 -5.56
C ASP A 41 15.68 -1.16 -4.87
N ALA A 42 14.62 -0.37 -4.64
CA ALA A 42 14.68 0.91 -3.93
C ALA A 42 15.08 0.78 -2.45
N PHE A 43 15.04 -0.44 -1.88
CA PHE A 43 15.28 -0.67 -0.44
C PHE A 43 16.43 -1.64 -0.16
N THR A 44 17.34 -1.81 -1.13
CA THR A 44 18.51 -2.68 -0.99
C THR A 44 19.58 -2.10 -0.08
N ASP A 45 19.68 -0.77 -0.01
CA ASP A 45 20.64 -0.04 0.84
C ASP A 45 19.91 1.05 1.65
N LEU A 46 19.55 0.71 2.89
CA LEU A 46 18.96 1.65 3.84
C LEU A 46 19.96 1.94 4.96
N ASP A 47 20.24 3.22 5.21
CA ASP A 47 21.29 3.66 6.13
C ASP A 47 21.23 2.96 7.50
N GLY A 48 22.20 2.08 7.74
CA GLY A 48 22.34 1.33 8.99
C GLY A 48 21.37 0.16 9.18
N TYR A 49 20.52 -0.15 8.19
CA TYR A 49 19.64 -1.31 8.16
C TYR A 49 20.08 -2.30 7.09
N ARG A 50 20.47 -3.50 7.50
CA ARG A 50 20.84 -4.57 6.57
C ARG A 50 19.63 -5.43 6.26
N VAL A 51 19.45 -5.76 4.98
CA VAL A 51 18.49 -6.78 4.57
C VAL A 51 18.95 -8.14 5.12
N SER A 52 18.16 -8.74 5.99
CA SER A 52 18.45 -10.05 6.58
C SER A 52 17.73 -11.20 5.86
N GLY A 53 16.78 -10.88 4.98
CA GLY A 53 16.14 -11.84 4.09
C GLY A 53 15.05 -11.19 3.24
N GLN A 54 14.93 -11.63 1.99
CA GLN A 54 13.78 -11.31 1.15
C GLN A 54 12.70 -12.36 1.41
N LEU A 55 11.48 -11.90 1.63
CA LEU A 55 10.32 -12.76 1.84
C LEU A 55 9.52 -12.79 0.55
N GLN A 56 9.02 -13.95 0.18
CA GLN A 56 8.11 -14.08 -0.95
C GLN A 56 6.68 -13.92 -0.44
N VAL A 57 5.89 -13.11 -1.14
CA VAL A 57 4.43 -13.16 -0.99
C VAL A 57 3.97 -14.41 -1.72
N GLU A 58 3.20 -15.26 -1.05
CA GLU A 58 2.63 -16.45 -1.68
C GLU A 58 1.81 -16.05 -2.93
N GLN A 59 1.92 -16.81 -4.02
CA GLN A 59 1.35 -16.44 -5.31
C GLN A 59 -0.18 -16.25 -5.25
N ASN A 60 -0.87 -17.07 -4.47
CA ASN A 60 -2.29 -16.93 -4.16
C ASN A 60 -2.65 -15.56 -3.53
N ILE A 61 -1.81 -15.02 -2.64
CA ILE A 61 -2.01 -13.70 -2.02
C ILE A 61 -1.73 -12.59 -3.03
N PHE A 62 -0.67 -12.73 -3.82
CA PHE A 62 -0.32 -11.78 -4.88
C PHE A 62 -1.45 -11.64 -5.91
N ASP A 63 -1.97 -12.77 -6.41
CA ASP A 63 -3.05 -12.82 -7.40
C ASP A 63 -4.39 -12.34 -6.80
N PHE A 64 -4.70 -12.74 -5.57
CA PHE A 64 -5.92 -12.32 -4.88
C PHE A 64 -5.96 -10.81 -4.64
N LEU A 65 -4.83 -10.24 -4.21
CA LEU A 65 -4.71 -8.80 -3.95
C LEU A 65 -4.49 -7.97 -5.23
N LYS A 66 -4.33 -8.64 -6.38
CA LYS A 66 -4.07 -8.02 -7.70
C LYS A 66 -2.93 -7.00 -7.66
N LEU A 67 -1.85 -7.32 -6.95
CA LEU A 67 -0.70 -6.43 -6.80
C LEU A 67 -0.04 -6.20 -8.16
N ASP A 68 0.35 -4.95 -8.44
CA ASP A 68 1.14 -4.67 -9.62
C ASP A 68 2.63 -4.93 -9.36
N ASP A 69 3.09 -4.60 -8.15
CA ASP A 69 4.42 -4.90 -7.62
C ASP A 69 4.37 -5.01 -6.08
N TYR A 70 5.42 -5.54 -5.47
CA TYR A 70 5.58 -5.60 -4.02
C TYR A 70 7.04 -5.57 -3.57
N ALA A 71 7.26 -5.07 -2.36
CA ALA A 71 8.49 -5.26 -1.61
C ALA A 71 8.16 -5.96 -0.30
N TYR A 72 8.82 -7.09 -0.04
CA TYR A 72 8.68 -7.79 1.24
C TYR A 72 10.05 -8.26 1.73
N ALA A 73 10.55 -7.63 2.78
CA ALA A 73 11.90 -7.90 3.28
C ALA A 73 12.01 -7.70 4.79
N ASN A 74 12.93 -8.46 5.39
CA ASN A 74 13.34 -8.27 6.77
C ASN A 74 14.59 -7.39 6.82
N PHE A 75 14.56 -6.43 7.73
CA PHE A 75 15.67 -5.52 8.02
C PHE A 75 16.18 -5.75 9.42
N ARG A 76 17.48 -5.59 9.62
CA ARG A 76 18.14 -5.74 10.92
C ARG A 76 19.09 -4.57 11.17
N LYS A 77 19.08 -4.08 12.41
CA LYS A 77 20.03 -3.10 12.93
C LYS A 77 20.44 -3.51 14.35
N GLY A 78 21.68 -3.96 14.50
CA GLY A 78 22.17 -4.56 15.74
C GLY A 78 21.42 -5.86 16.10
N LYS A 79 20.83 -5.90 17.29
CA LYS A 79 20.04 -7.04 17.79
C LYS A 79 18.57 -7.01 17.36
N ASN A 80 18.11 -5.86 16.85
CA ASN A 80 16.70 -5.64 16.54
C ASN A 80 16.44 -5.88 15.06
N SER A 81 15.24 -6.37 14.75
CA SER A 81 14.78 -6.62 13.39
C SER A 81 13.36 -6.14 13.20
N LEU A 82 13.00 -5.86 11.95
CA LEU A 82 11.63 -5.57 11.53
C LEU A 82 11.38 -6.16 10.16
N SER A 83 10.11 -6.30 9.81
CA SER A 83 9.66 -6.75 8.50
C SER A 83 8.91 -5.61 7.81
N LEU A 84 9.34 -5.24 6.60
CA LEU A 84 8.68 -4.25 5.75
C LEU A 84 7.93 -4.99 4.65
N TYR A 85 6.63 -4.69 4.53
CA TYR A 85 5.79 -5.12 3.42
C TYR A 85 5.18 -3.91 2.74
N ILE A 86 5.25 -3.88 1.41
CA ILE A 86 4.60 -2.89 0.55
C ILE A 86 3.87 -3.63 -0.55
N GLY A 87 2.54 -3.49 -0.59
CA GLY A 87 1.74 -3.85 -1.76
C GLY A 87 1.51 -2.61 -2.61
N TYR A 88 1.89 -2.63 -3.88
CA TYR A 88 1.92 -1.46 -4.75
C TYR A 88 0.99 -1.61 -5.95
N TYR A 89 0.31 -0.53 -6.31
CA TYR A 89 -0.68 -0.45 -7.37
C TYR A 89 -0.36 0.75 -8.27
N TYR A 90 -0.14 0.48 -9.56
CA TYR A 90 0.17 1.53 -10.55
C TYR A 90 -1.09 2.28 -11.01
N THR A 91 -2.27 1.65 -10.92
CA THR A 91 -3.55 2.25 -11.33
C THR A 91 -4.66 2.07 -10.30
N GLU A 92 -5.54 3.07 -10.23
CA GLU A 92 -6.58 3.15 -9.17
C GLU A 92 -7.68 2.08 -9.30
N ASP A 93 -7.89 1.51 -10.50
CA ASP A 93 -8.94 0.52 -10.75
C ASP A 93 -8.75 -0.77 -9.92
N LYS A 94 -7.52 -1.04 -9.44
CA LYS A 94 -7.17 -2.23 -8.63
C LYS A 94 -7.16 -1.99 -7.12
N VAL A 95 -7.23 -0.74 -6.66
CA VAL A 95 -7.08 -0.35 -5.25
C VAL A 95 -8.19 -0.90 -4.36
N THR A 96 -9.34 -1.25 -4.95
CA THR A 96 -10.44 -1.91 -4.24
C THR A 96 -10.06 -3.27 -3.62
N ALA A 97 -8.98 -3.91 -4.09
CA ALA A 97 -8.47 -5.18 -3.56
C ALA A 97 -7.43 -5.02 -2.44
N ALA A 98 -6.97 -3.79 -2.16
CA ALA A 98 -6.05 -3.54 -1.05
C ALA A 98 -6.78 -3.71 0.29
N HIS A 99 -6.62 -4.86 0.93
CA HIS A 99 -7.22 -5.13 2.23
C HIS A 99 -6.28 -4.71 3.38
N SER A 100 -6.90 -4.15 4.42
CA SER A 100 -6.23 -3.80 5.67
C SER A 100 -5.70 -5.04 6.39
N PRO A 101 -4.59 -4.94 7.14
CA PRO A 101 -4.08 -6.01 8.00
C PRO A 101 -5.11 -6.47 9.04
N LEU A 102 -6.10 -5.64 9.33
CA LEU A 102 -7.28 -5.98 10.15
C LEU A 102 -8.06 -7.20 9.62
N VAL A 103 -7.87 -7.58 8.35
CA VAL A 103 -8.51 -8.76 7.76
C VAL A 103 -7.56 -9.96 7.73
N CYS A 104 -6.30 -9.77 7.36
CA CYS A 104 -5.35 -10.87 7.16
C CYS A 104 -4.75 -11.42 8.46
N PHE A 105 -4.48 -10.57 9.45
CA PHE A 105 -3.86 -11.01 10.71
C PHE A 105 -4.81 -11.87 11.56
N PRO A 106 -6.09 -11.50 11.76
CA PRO A 106 -7.02 -12.36 12.50
C PRO A 106 -7.26 -13.69 11.81
N ALA A 107 -7.28 -13.73 10.48
CA ALA A 107 -7.39 -14.96 9.71
C ALA A 107 -6.20 -15.92 9.95
N GLN A 108 -5.03 -15.38 10.30
CA GLN A 108 -3.83 -16.15 10.68
C GLN A 108 -3.77 -16.43 12.20
N GLY A 109 -4.83 -16.12 12.95
CA GLY A 109 -4.93 -16.36 14.39
C GLY A 109 -4.34 -15.26 15.28
N TRP A 110 -3.88 -14.13 14.71
CA TRP A 110 -3.36 -13.02 15.51
C TRP A 110 -4.51 -12.23 16.15
N MET A 111 -4.39 -11.99 17.45
CA MET A 111 -5.24 -11.04 18.17
C MET A 111 -4.68 -9.63 18.00
N LEU A 112 -5.55 -8.68 17.73
CA LEU A 112 -5.18 -7.31 17.38
C LEU A 112 -5.78 -6.33 18.38
N ASP A 113 -4.94 -5.45 18.90
CA ASP A 113 -5.38 -4.33 19.73
C ASP A 113 -6.03 -3.22 18.89
N LYS A 114 -6.73 -2.31 19.57
CA LYS A 114 -7.28 -1.11 18.92
C LYS A 114 -6.13 -0.25 18.37
N PRO A 115 -6.24 0.21 17.11
CA PRO A 115 -5.20 1.04 16.52
C PRO A 115 -5.16 2.43 17.17
N LEU A 116 -3.95 2.91 17.41
CA LEU A 116 -3.64 4.29 17.77
C LEU A 116 -3.16 5.02 16.51
N PHE A 117 -3.68 6.21 16.27
CA PHE A 117 -3.27 7.03 15.12
C PHE A 117 -2.15 7.98 15.53
N ARG A 118 -1.04 7.93 14.78
CA ARG A 118 0.18 8.67 15.08
C ARG A 118 0.69 9.36 13.81
N GLN A 119 1.62 10.29 14.01
CA GLN A 119 2.31 10.97 12.93
C GLN A 119 3.81 11.01 13.22
N VAL A 120 4.63 10.78 12.19
CA VAL A 120 6.08 10.98 12.24
C VAL A 120 6.52 11.92 11.14
N SER A 121 7.31 12.93 11.51
CA SER A 121 7.95 13.82 10.54
C SER A 121 9.20 13.16 9.96
N THR A 122 9.34 13.26 8.65
CA THR A 122 10.46 12.79 7.83
C THR A 122 11.05 13.98 7.06
N GLN A 123 12.03 13.77 6.17
CA GLN A 123 12.65 14.84 5.39
C GLN A 123 11.62 15.45 4.42
N GLY A 124 11.01 16.59 4.80
CA GLY A 124 10.04 17.32 3.96
C GLY A 124 8.62 16.76 3.95
N HIS A 125 8.35 15.62 4.59
CA HIS A 125 7.02 14.98 4.61
C HIS A 125 6.61 14.52 6.00
N SER A 126 5.30 14.46 6.25
CA SER A 126 4.72 13.85 7.45
C SER A 126 4.02 12.55 7.09
N VAL A 127 4.31 11.49 7.84
CA VAL A 127 3.68 10.18 7.67
C VAL A 127 2.65 9.97 8.77
N ASN A 128 1.38 9.89 8.39
CA ASN A 128 0.28 9.50 9.27
C ASN A 128 0.12 7.98 9.20
N TYR A 129 0.28 7.30 10.33
CA TYR A 129 0.22 5.85 10.42
C TYR A 129 -0.64 5.39 11.60
N ALA A 130 -1.14 4.16 11.51
CA ALA A 130 -1.75 3.46 12.60
C ALA A 130 -0.71 2.56 13.27
N GLU A 131 -0.77 2.50 14.59
CA GLU A 131 0.05 1.65 15.44
C GLU A 131 -0.85 0.71 16.22
N MET A 132 -0.50 -0.56 16.30
CA MET A 132 -1.23 -1.55 17.08
C MET A 132 -0.35 -2.74 17.48
N GLU A 133 -0.65 -3.35 18.61
CA GLU A 133 -0.04 -4.60 19.03
C GLU A 133 -0.80 -5.78 18.39
N ALA A 134 -0.05 -6.75 17.90
CA ALA A 134 -0.55 -8.04 17.42
C ALA A 134 0.04 -9.15 18.30
N THR A 135 -0.79 -10.08 18.77
CA THR A 135 -0.38 -11.20 19.62
C THR A 135 -0.79 -12.55 19.04
N LEU A 136 0.13 -13.51 18.99
CA LEU A 136 -0.12 -14.91 18.64
C LEU A 136 0.54 -15.82 19.69
N GLY A 137 -0.26 -16.33 20.62
CA GLY A 137 0.25 -17.12 21.75
C GLY A 137 1.22 -16.30 22.62
N LYS A 138 2.51 -16.64 22.59
CA LYS A 138 3.59 -15.89 23.29
C LYS A 138 4.27 -14.84 22.41
N GLN A 139 4.01 -14.85 21.10
CA GLN A 139 4.62 -13.91 20.16
C GLN A 139 3.85 -12.61 20.18
N LYS A 140 4.59 -11.50 20.25
CA LYS A 140 4.03 -10.15 20.20
C LYS A 140 4.76 -9.32 19.16
N GLN A 141 4.01 -8.50 18.43
CA GLN A 141 4.55 -7.61 17.41
C GLN A 141 3.90 -6.24 17.52
N LEU A 142 4.70 -5.19 17.35
CA LEU A 142 4.19 -3.86 17.06
C LEU A 142 4.04 -3.72 15.55
N ILE A 143 2.81 -3.42 15.10
CA ILE A 143 2.47 -3.22 13.70
C ILE A 143 2.26 -1.73 13.46
N LEU A 144 3.03 -1.17 12.54
CA LEU A 144 2.82 0.17 12.00
C LEU A 144 2.32 0.03 10.56
N TYR A 145 1.23 0.70 10.19
CA TYR A 145 0.75 0.65 8.82
C TYR A 145 0.11 1.94 8.36
N TRP A 146 0.11 2.15 7.04
CA TRP A 146 -0.66 3.20 6.38
C TRP A 146 -0.96 2.82 4.94
N PHE A 147 -1.91 3.54 4.37
CA PHE A 147 -2.17 3.58 2.94
C PHE A 147 -1.50 4.82 2.36
N GLN A 148 -0.78 4.62 1.28
CA GLN A 148 -0.15 5.66 0.49
C GLN A 148 -1.04 5.95 -0.72
N THR A 149 -1.31 7.22 -0.96
CA THR A 149 -1.90 7.72 -2.20
C THR A 149 -0.98 8.81 -2.72
N TYR A 150 -0.23 8.50 -3.77
CA TYR A 150 0.87 9.33 -4.26
C TYR A 150 1.80 9.76 -3.11
N LEU A 151 1.89 11.06 -2.77
CA LEU A 151 2.74 11.58 -1.69
C LEU A 151 2.05 11.67 -0.32
N ARG A 152 0.78 11.25 -0.21
CA ARG A 152 -0.02 11.37 1.01
C ARG A 152 -0.22 10.02 1.69
N SER A 153 0.12 9.95 2.97
CA SER A 153 -0.16 8.81 3.84
C SER A 153 -1.46 8.99 4.62
N THR A 154 -2.26 7.94 4.74
CA THR A 154 -3.44 7.87 5.61
C THR A 154 -3.52 6.54 6.36
N PRO A 155 -3.81 6.53 7.66
CA PRO A 155 -3.98 5.30 8.43
C PRO A 155 -5.40 4.72 8.37
N HIS A 156 -6.35 5.47 7.80
CA HIS A 156 -7.76 5.12 7.79
C HIS A 156 -8.13 4.30 6.55
N THR A 157 -8.56 3.07 6.78
CA THR A 157 -9.05 2.13 5.75
C THR A 157 -10.23 2.66 4.94
N HIS A 158 -11.07 3.48 5.56
CA HIS A 158 -12.23 4.13 4.92
C HIS A 158 -11.84 5.39 4.15
N MET A 159 -10.83 6.14 4.61
CA MET A 159 -10.34 7.32 3.90
C MET A 159 -9.57 6.95 2.64
N GLN A 160 -8.90 5.78 2.59
CA GLN A 160 -8.27 5.30 1.36
C GLN A 160 -9.30 5.18 0.21
N LYS A 161 -10.47 4.61 0.47
CA LYS A 161 -11.55 4.49 -0.54
C LYS A 161 -12.09 5.86 -0.98
N ILE A 162 -12.18 6.81 -0.05
CA ILE A 162 -12.65 8.18 -0.32
C ILE A 162 -11.59 8.97 -1.09
N TYR A 163 -10.31 8.86 -0.75
CA TYR A 163 -9.21 9.52 -1.47
C TYR A 163 -8.99 8.93 -2.85
N ALA A 164 -9.10 7.60 -3.02
CA ALA A 164 -9.08 6.98 -4.35
C ALA A 164 -10.26 7.46 -5.21
N LEU A 165 -11.47 7.55 -4.62
CA LEU A 165 -12.63 8.09 -5.35
C LEU A 165 -12.43 9.58 -5.71
N TYR A 166 -11.85 10.38 -4.80
CA TYR A 166 -11.56 11.79 -5.03
C TYR A 166 -10.48 12.00 -6.09
N ASN A 167 -9.39 11.24 -6.06
CA ASN A 167 -8.31 11.32 -7.05
C ASN A 167 -8.76 10.90 -8.45
N ARG A 168 -9.59 9.86 -8.54
CA ARG A 168 -10.27 9.45 -9.77
C ARG A 168 -11.13 10.55 -10.39
N ILE A 169 -11.70 11.44 -9.57
CA ILE A 169 -12.49 12.60 -10.02
C ILE A 169 -11.58 13.78 -10.40
N MET A 170 -10.41 13.91 -9.75
CA MET A 170 -9.50 15.05 -9.92
C MET A 170 -8.36 14.83 -10.92
N HIS A 171 -8.30 13.69 -11.63
CA HIS A 171 -7.23 13.33 -12.58
C HIS A 171 -5.81 13.44 -11.99
N ASN A 172 -5.67 13.13 -10.70
CA ASN A 172 -4.36 13.11 -10.05
C ASN A 172 -3.70 11.75 -10.22
N GLN A 173 -2.36 11.73 -10.13
CA GLN A 173 -1.52 10.55 -10.35
C GLN A 173 -2.04 9.31 -9.60
N GLU A 174 -2.20 8.21 -10.34
CA GLU A 174 -3.03 7.04 -10.01
C GLU A 174 -2.40 6.03 -9.04
N GLN A 175 -1.27 6.38 -8.42
CA GLN A 175 -0.46 5.42 -7.68
C GLN A 175 -0.86 5.32 -6.21
N SER A 176 -0.93 4.08 -5.74
CA SER A 176 -1.20 3.82 -4.34
C SER A 176 -0.43 2.62 -3.82
N ALA A 177 -0.24 2.59 -2.51
CA ALA A 177 0.39 1.48 -1.83
C ALA A 177 -0.25 1.22 -0.48
N PHE A 178 -0.10 -0.01 -0.01
CA PHE A 178 -0.30 -0.34 1.39
C PHE A 178 1.07 -0.67 1.99
N VAL A 179 1.47 0.06 3.05
CA VAL A 179 2.75 -0.14 3.73
C VAL A 179 2.50 -0.68 5.13
N ARG A 180 3.27 -1.71 5.50
CA ARG A 180 3.25 -2.32 6.83
C ARG A 180 4.67 -2.58 7.32
N ILE A 181 4.94 -2.17 8.55
CA ILE A 181 6.14 -2.50 9.30
C ILE A 181 5.72 -3.35 10.49
N ALA A 182 6.34 -4.53 10.66
CA ALA A 182 6.11 -5.42 11.80
C ALA A 182 7.39 -5.57 12.61
N ILE A 183 7.32 -5.30 13.91
CA ILE A 183 8.48 -5.29 14.82
C ILE A 183 8.23 -6.32 15.92
N PRO A 184 9.00 -7.41 15.98
CA PRO A 184 8.92 -8.37 17.09
C PRO A 184 9.28 -7.70 18.42
N LEU A 185 8.48 -7.96 19.45
CA LEU A 185 8.68 -7.45 20.82
C LEU A 185 9.50 -8.41 21.71
N ASP A 186 10.27 -9.32 21.10
CA ASP A 186 11.04 -10.33 21.84
C ASP A 186 12.19 -9.71 22.65
N ASN A 187 12.82 -8.65 22.11
CA ASN A 187 13.99 -7.99 22.68
C ASN A 187 13.75 -6.50 22.99
N LEU A 188 12.53 -6.01 22.80
CA LEU A 188 12.17 -4.60 22.93
C LEU A 188 10.90 -4.46 23.75
N ASN A 189 10.86 -3.47 24.63
CA ASN A 189 9.59 -2.99 25.15
C ASN A 189 8.86 -2.16 24.06
N ARG A 190 7.61 -1.77 24.36
CA ARG A 190 6.76 -1.07 23.40
C ARG A 190 7.36 0.26 22.96
N GLU A 191 7.88 1.06 23.89
CA GLU A 191 8.47 2.37 23.62
C GLU A 191 9.77 2.28 22.81
N GLU A 192 10.57 1.23 23.02
CA GLU A 192 11.75 0.94 22.21
C GLU A 192 11.37 0.50 20.80
N ALA A 193 10.35 -0.33 20.65
CA ALA A 193 9.84 -0.75 19.34
C ALA A 193 9.23 0.42 18.56
N GLU A 194 8.51 1.32 19.23
CA GLU A 194 8.00 2.55 18.61
C GLU A 194 9.14 3.41 18.07
N ARG A 195 10.17 3.67 18.91
CA ARG A 195 11.35 4.43 18.48
C ARG A 195 12.06 3.76 17.30
N PHE A 196 12.28 2.45 17.39
CA PHE A 196 12.90 1.67 16.33
C PHE A 196 12.12 1.76 15.00
N GLY A 197 10.79 1.64 15.06
CA GLY A 197 9.91 1.78 13.90
C GLY A 197 9.92 3.19 13.31
N THR A 198 9.81 4.23 14.14
CA THR A 198 9.84 5.62 13.64
C THR A 198 11.19 6.01 13.05
N ASP A 199 12.30 5.51 13.60
CA ASP A 199 13.63 5.71 13.03
C ASP A 199 13.77 5.02 11.68
N PHE A 200 13.22 3.82 11.53
CA PHE A 200 13.14 3.16 10.23
C PHE A 200 12.32 3.98 9.24
N ILE A 201 11.13 4.47 9.62
CA ILE A 201 10.28 5.30 8.74
C ILE A 201 11.05 6.54 8.25
N ARG A 202 11.82 7.21 9.11
CA ARG A 202 12.61 8.40 8.73
C ARG A 202 13.66 8.13 7.63
N ILE A 203 14.19 6.91 7.57
CA ILE A 203 15.20 6.49 6.59
C ILE A 203 14.53 5.93 5.33
N PHE A 204 13.52 5.09 5.52
CA PHE A 204 12.79 4.41 4.46
C PHE A 204 11.93 5.37 3.62
N TYR A 205 11.17 6.25 4.27
CA TYR A 205 10.12 7.01 3.61
C TYR A 205 10.64 7.96 2.51
N PRO A 206 11.74 8.70 2.68
CA PRO A 206 12.30 9.50 1.58
C PRO A 206 12.66 8.68 0.35
N ARG A 207 13.22 7.46 0.53
CA ARG A 207 13.52 6.54 -0.59
C ARG A 207 12.25 6.04 -1.26
N PHE A 208 11.20 5.81 -0.49
CA PHE A 208 9.91 5.40 -1.02
C PHE A 208 9.24 6.52 -1.84
N ILE A 209 9.31 7.77 -1.36
CA ILE A 209 8.83 8.93 -2.12
C ILE A 209 9.62 9.11 -3.42
N ASP A 210 10.95 9.04 -3.35
CA ASP A 210 11.83 9.11 -4.53
C ASP A 210 11.47 8.04 -5.57
N TYR A 211 11.14 6.82 -5.13
CA TYR A 211 10.65 5.78 -6.04
C TYR A 211 9.31 6.15 -6.70
N ILE A 212 8.35 6.67 -5.93
CA ILE A 212 7.03 7.08 -6.45
C ILE A 212 7.18 8.22 -7.47
N GLU A 213 8.06 9.20 -7.23
CA GLU A 213 8.24 10.34 -8.11
C GLU A 213 9.04 10.02 -9.37
N ASN A 214 10.08 9.17 -9.27
CA ASN A 214 11.04 8.94 -10.35
C ASN A 214 10.88 7.63 -11.12
N ASN A 215 10.10 6.68 -10.60
CA ASN A 215 9.74 5.43 -11.29
C ASN A 215 8.22 5.29 -11.44
N GLY A 216 7.49 6.39 -11.21
CA GLY A 216 6.05 6.52 -11.35
C GLY A 216 5.58 6.81 -12.77
#